data_AF-A0A7Y5JLD1-F1
#
_entry.id   AF-A0A7Y5JLD1-F1
#
_cell.length_a   1.000
_cell.length_b   1.000
_cell.length_c   1.000
_cell.angle_alpha   90.00
_cell.angle_beta   90.00
_cell.angle_gamma   90.00
#
_symmetry.space_group_name_H-M   'P 1'
#
loop_
_entity.id
_entity.type
_entity.pdbx_description
1 polymer ?
#
loop_
_entity_poly.entity_id
_entity_poly.type
_entity_poly.pdbx_seq_one_letter_code
_entity_poly.pdbx_strand_id
1 'polypeptide(L)' 'YVDAWAENPLTGDRKNVCKAFFSFVALDGDSQPTPIPPVELETDQDRQLNAEAQARYDARKKGTSDSRRIVKK' A
#
# COMPACT_ATOMS: atom_id res chain seq x y z
N TYR A 1 5.10 3.54 -0.47
CA TYR A 1 4.53 2.93 -1.70
C TYR A 1 5.60 2.05 -2.32
N VAL A 2 5.23 1.15 -3.22
CA VAL A 2 6.20 0.31 -3.92
C VAL A 2 6.35 0.82 -5.34
N ASP A 3 7.60 0.99 -5.75
CA ASP A 3 7.98 1.43 -7.08
C ASP A 3 8.86 0.36 -7.72
N ALA A 4 8.43 -0.13 -8.87
CA ALA A 4 9.17 -1.14 -9.62
C ALA A 4 9.86 -0.49 -10.81
N TRP A 5 11.15 -0.77 -10.95
CA TRP A 5 12.01 -0.26 -11.99
C TRP A 5 12.63 -1.41 -12.77
N ALA A 6 12.64 -1.29 -14.09
CA ALA A 6 13.46 -2.13 -14.96
C ALA A 6 14.73 -1.35 -15.33
N GLU A 7 15.86 -2.06 -15.39
CA GLU A 7 17.16 -1.48 -15.70
C GLU A 7 17.88 -2.32 -16.75
N ASN A 8 18.50 -1.67 -17.73
CA ASN A 8 19.49 -2.28 -18.60
C ASN A 8 20.89 -2.14 -17.97
N PRO A 9 21.52 -3.23 -17.52
CA PRO A 9 22.80 -3.15 -16.81
C PRO A 9 23.99 -2.75 -17.69
N LEU A 10 23.88 -2.89 -19.03
CA LEU A 10 24.96 -2.54 -19.95
C LEU A 10 24.99 -1.04 -20.28
N THR A 11 23.82 -0.39 -20.32
CA THR A 11 23.70 1.04 -20.65
C THR A 11 23.42 1.91 -19.42
N GLY A 12 22.93 1.32 -18.33
CA GLY A 12 22.46 2.03 -17.15
C GLY A 12 21.05 2.63 -17.30
N ASP A 13 20.38 2.40 -18.44
CA ASP A 13 19.05 2.96 -18.68
C ASP A 13 18.01 2.35 -17.75
N ARG A 14 17.25 3.21 -17.07
CA ARG A 14 16.19 2.82 -16.14
C ARG A 14 14.82 3.28 -16.60
N LYS A 15 13.82 2.42 -16.44
CA LYS A 15 12.42 2.73 -16.73
C LYS A 15 11.51 2.31 -15.58
N ASN A 16 10.61 3.20 -15.19
CA ASN A 16 9.56 2.90 -14.23
C ASN A 16 8.52 1.99 -14.88
N VAL A 17 8.23 0.84 -14.25
CA VAL A 17 7.29 -0.15 -14.81
C VAL A 17 5.97 -0.22 -14.06
N CYS A 18 5.98 0.01 -12.75
CA CYS A 18 4.78 -0.10 -11.94
C CYS A 18 4.91 0.67 -10.63
N LYS A 19 3.79 1.26 -10.20
CA LYS A 19 3.61 1.85 -8.87
C LYS A 19 2.44 1.16 -8.20
N ALA A 20 2.63 0.74 -6.95
CA ALA A 20 1.61 0.02 -6.20
C ALA A 20 1.54 0.45 -4.73
N PHE A 21 0.36 0.24 -4.14
CA PHE A 21 0.11 0.38 -2.71
C PHE A 21 -0.42 -0.93 -2.15
N PHE A 22 0.11 -1.34 -1.01
CA PHE A 22 -0.30 -2.54 -0.30
C PHE A 22 -0.86 -2.18 1.07
N SER A 23 -1.72 -3.03 1.60
CA SER A 23 -2.27 -2.89 2.96
C SER A 23 -1.91 -4.14 3.76
N PHE A 24 -1.22 -3.94 4.86
CA PHE A 24 -0.82 -5.01 5.79
C PHE A 24 -1.53 -4.81 7.13
N VAL A 25 -1.69 -5.89 7.88
CA VAL A 25 -2.28 -5.90 9.22
C VAL A 25 -1.30 -6.61 10.15
N ALA A 26 -0.87 -5.93 11.21
CA ALA A 26 -0.07 -6.57 12.26
C ALA A 26 -0.98 -7.47 13.09
N LEU A 27 -0.53 -8.70 13.36
CA LEU A 27 -1.23 -9.68 14.17
C LEU A 27 -0.37 -10.06 15.38
N ASP A 28 -1.00 -10.32 16.52
CA ASP A 28 -0.34 -10.87 17.70
C ASP A 28 -0.17 -12.41 17.62
N GLY A 29 0.32 -13.01 18.72
CA GLY A 29 0.52 -14.46 18.81
C GLY A 29 -0.77 -15.29 18.68
N ASP A 30 -1.93 -14.68 18.95
CA ASP A 30 -3.25 -15.30 18.83
C ASP A 30 -3.95 -14.94 17.51
N SER A 31 -3.18 -14.41 16.53
CA SER A 31 -3.65 -13.98 15.22
C SER A 31 -4.73 -12.88 15.26
N GLN A 32 -4.73 -12.06 16.32
CA GLN A 32 -5.62 -10.90 16.44
C GLN A 32 -4.91 -9.61 16.00
N PRO A 33 -5.62 -8.66 15.37
CA PRO A 33 -5.05 -7.37 15.00
C PRO A 33 -4.50 -6.62 16.22
N THR A 34 -3.26 -6.15 16.12
CA THR A 34 -2.57 -5.43 17.20
C THR A 34 -2.27 -3.97 16.83
N PRO A 35 -2.29 -3.02 17.78
CA PRO A 35 -1.90 -1.63 17.52
C PRO A 35 -0.46 -1.53 16.99
N ILE A 36 -0.23 -0.60 16.07
CA ILE A 36 1.10 -0.27 15.55
C ILE A 36 1.45 1.19 15.88
N PRO A 37 2.75 1.52 16.00
CA PRO A 37 3.19 2.90 16.10
C PRO A 37 2.74 3.75 14.90
N PRO A 38 2.53 5.07 15.08
CA PRO A 38 2.26 5.97 13.97
C PRO A 38 3.48 6.07 13.03
N VAL A 39 3.22 6.45 11.77
CA VAL A 39 4.27 6.68 10.78
C VAL A 39 4.82 8.10 10.89
N GLU A 40 6.14 8.23 10.92
CA GLU A 40 6.84 9.52 10.83
C GLU A 40 7.05 9.88 9.34
N LEU A 41 6.76 11.13 8.97
CA LEU A 41 6.83 11.61 7.57
C LEU A 41 8.02 12.55 7.41
N GLU A 42 9.05 12.08 6.73
CA GLU A 42 10.30 12.83 6.59
C GLU A 42 10.25 13.77 5.38
N THR A 43 9.85 13.25 4.22
CA THR A 43 9.93 13.98 2.95
C THR A 43 8.61 14.61 2.53
N ASP A 44 8.66 15.59 1.61
CA ASP A 44 7.45 16.17 1.01
C ASP A 44 6.64 15.13 0.25
N GLN A 45 7.33 14.17 -0.37
CA GLN A 45 6.69 13.06 -1.05
C GLN A 45 5.91 12.19 -0.07
N ASP A 46 6.46 11.90 1.12
CA ASP A 46 5.75 11.13 2.15
C ASP A 46 4.51 11.86 2.63
N ARG A 47 4.61 13.18 2.85
CA ARG A 47 3.47 14.03 3.23
C ARG A 47 2.35 13.98 2.20
N GLN A 48 2.70 14.13 0.92
CA GLN A 48 1.74 14.05 -0.18
C GLN A 48 1.08 12.67 -0.27
N LEU A 49 1.89 11.61 -0.22
CA LEU A 49 1.39 10.23 -0.28
C LEU A 49 0.49 9.90 0.90
N ASN A 50 0.81 10.39 2.09
CA ASN A 50 0.00 10.21 3.30
C ASN A 50 -1.32 10.97 3.21
N ALA A 51 -1.32 12.20 2.70
CA ALA A 51 -2.55 12.99 2.49
C ALA A 51 -3.55 12.26 1.57
N GLU A 52 -3.04 11.56 0.56
CA GLU A 52 -3.86 10.75 -0.37
C GLU A 52 -4.23 9.36 0.19
N ALA A 53 -3.58 8.90 1.26
CA ALA A 53 -3.74 7.54 1.77
C ALA A 53 -5.16 7.24 2.26
N GLN A 54 -5.82 8.23 2.88
CA GLN A 54 -7.19 8.08 3.38
C GLN A 54 -8.17 7.75 2.24
N ALA A 55 -8.08 8.46 1.11
CA ALA A 55 -8.92 8.20 -0.05
C ALA A 55 -8.72 6.79 -0.61
N ARG A 56 -7.47 6.30 -0.67
CA ARG A 56 -7.16 4.93 -1.09
C ARG A 56 -7.73 3.89 -0.12
N TYR A 57 -7.64 4.14 1.18
CA TYR A 57 -8.21 3.27 2.21
C TYR A 57 -9.73 3.18 2.08
N ASP A 58 -10.42 4.31 1.91
CA ASP A 58 -11.87 4.34 1.76
C ASP A 58 -12.34 3.60 0.50
N ALA A 59 -11.61 3.76 -0.61
CA ALA A 59 -11.86 3.01 -1.84
C ALA A 59 -11.70 1.49 -1.64
N ARG A 60 -10.63 1.04 -0.97
CA ARG A 60 -10.41 -0.38 -0.65
C ARG A 60 -11.50 -0.93 0.26
N LYS A 61 -11.91 -0.18 1.29
CA LYS A 61 -12.94 -0.59 2.24
C LYS A 61 -14.28 -0.84 1.53
N LYS A 62 -14.64 0.03 0.58
CA LYS A 62 -15.82 -0.15 -0.29
C LYS A 62 -15.69 -1.45 -1.13
N GLY A 63 -14.58 -1.63 -1.84
CA GLY A 63 -14.37 -2.83 -2.68
C GLY A 63 -14.25 -4.15 -1.91
N THR A 64 -13.80 -4.13 -0.65
CA THR A 64 -13.74 -5.31 0.22
C THR A 64 -15.13 -5.78 0.64
N SER A 65 -16.07 -4.85 0.85
CA SER A 65 -17.49 -5.20 1.08
C SER A 65 -18.05 -5.99 -0.10
N ASP A 66 -17.76 -5.53 -1.32
CA ASP A 66 -18.18 -6.21 -2.55
C ASP A 66 -17.49 -7.57 -2.73
N SER A 67 -16.19 -7.64 -2.46
CA SER A 67 -15.40 -8.89 -2.55
C SER A 67 -15.81 -9.93 -1.49
N ARG A 68 -16.27 -9.49 -0.31
CA ARG A 68 -16.81 -10.39 0.71
C ARG A 68 -18.21 -10.88 0.35
N ARG A 69 -18.95 -10.11 -0.45
CA ARG A 69 -20.30 -10.46 -0.95
C ARG A 69 -20.25 -11.54 -2.03
N ILE A 70 -19.21 -11.55 -2.88
CA ILE A 70 -19.05 -12.58 -3.93
C ILE A 70 -18.67 -13.95 -3.36
N VAL A 71 -17.92 -14.02 -2.25
CA VAL A 71 -17.47 -15.29 -1.64
C VAL A 71 -18.58 -15.98 -0.81
N LYS A 72 -19.61 -15.23 -0.39
CA LYS A 72 -20.72 -15.75 0.44
C LYS A 72 -21.93 -16.26 -0.37
N LYS A 73 -21.80 -16.41 -1.69
CA LYS A 73 -22.85 -16.85 -2.61
C LYS A 73 -22.52 -18.24 -3.13
#